data_AF-A0A7J5Y5U9-F1
#
_entry.id   AF-A0A7J5Y5U9-F1
#
_cell.length_a   1.000
_cell.length_b   1.000
_cell.length_c   1.000
_cell.angle_alpha   90.00
_cell.angle_beta   90.00
_cell.angle_gamma   90.00
#
_symmetry.space_group_name_H-M   'P 1'
#
loop_
_entity.id
_entity.type
_entity.pdbx_description
1 polymer ?
#
loop_
_entity_poly.entity_id
_entity_poly.type
_entity_poly.pdbx_seq_one_letter_code
_entity_poly.pdbx_strand_id
1 'polypeptide(L)'
;MAVLGKQKMLNKVNLGHPARTIAYSPEGDMVAIGMKNGEFIILLVASLKIWGKKRDRRSPIQDIRFSPNSRYLAVGSTESAVDFYDLTYGPQLNRINCCRDIPAS
;
A
#
# COMPACT_ATOMS: atom_id res chain seq x y z
N MET A 1 5.97 -25.57 24.63
CA MET A 1 6.93 -24.48 24.96
C MET A 1 7.61 -24.06 23.67
N ALA A 2 7.14 -23.02 23.00
CA ALA A 2 7.78 -22.56 21.76
C ALA A 2 9.06 -21.79 22.11
N VAL A 3 10.20 -22.28 21.64
CA VAL A 3 11.45 -21.51 21.68
C VAL A 3 11.30 -20.36 20.70
N LEU A 4 11.05 -19.16 21.21
CA LEU A 4 11.14 -17.92 20.43
C LEU A 4 12.62 -17.73 20.05
N GLY A 5 13.00 -18.30 18.90
CA GLY A 5 14.30 -18.08 18.31
C GLY A 5 14.54 -16.59 18.08
N LYS A 6 15.79 -16.14 18.22
CA LYS A 6 16.19 -14.75 17.94
C LYS A 6 15.71 -14.36 16.54
N GLN A 7 14.77 -13.42 16.48
CA GLN A 7 14.34 -12.83 15.22
C GLN A 7 15.47 -11.96 14.68
N LYS A 8 15.90 -12.23 13.44
CA LYS A 8 16.92 -11.45 12.73
C LYS A 8 16.24 -10.71 11.59
N MET A 9 16.56 -9.42 11.43
CA MET A 9 16.17 -8.66 10.24
C MET A 9 16.82 -9.30 9.00
N LEU A 10 16.00 -9.81 8.09
CA LEU A 10 16.47 -10.45 6.86
C LEU A 10 16.86 -9.42 5.82
N ASN A 11 16.00 -8.43 5.58
CA ASN A 11 16.19 -7.39 4.57
C ASN A 11 15.59 -6.05 5.04
N LYS A 12 16.04 -4.96 4.42
CA LYS A 12 15.53 -3.60 4.64
C LYS A 12 15.53 -2.83 3.32
N VAL A 13 14.54 -1.96 3.14
CA VAL A 13 14.46 -1.03 2.02
C VAL A 13 14.26 0.40 2.55
N ASN A 14 14.80 1.39 1.86
CA ASN A 14 14.52 2.80 2.13
C ASN A 14 13.40 3.26 1.20
N LEU A 15 12.30 3.76 1.77
CA LEU A 15 11.11 4.21 1.03
C LEU A 15 11.18 5.68 0.61
N GLY A 16 12.18 6.44 1.07
CA GLY A 16 12.35 7.86 0.78
C GLY A 16 11.45 8.81 1.58
N HIS A 17 10.27 8.34 2.03
CA HIS A 17 9.38 9.11 2.89
C HIS A 17 8.86 8.27 4.07
N PRO A 18 8.40 8.90 5.17
CA PRO A 18 7.84 8.18 6.30
C PRO A 18 6.61 7.36 5.91
N ALA A 19 6.68 6.05 6.12
CA ALA A 19 5.53 5.16 6.02
C ALA A 19 4.52 5.44 7.14
N ARG A 20 3.24 5.22 6.85
CA ARG A 20 2.14 5.43 7.80
C ARG A 20 1.19 4.24 7.92
N THR A 21 0.96 3.53 6.82
CA THR A 21 0.08 2.35 6.79
C THR A 21 0.67 1.29 5.87
N ILE A 22 0.35 0.03 6.14
CA ILE A 22 0.75 -1.12 5.32
C ILE A 22 -0.39 -2.12 5.19
N ALA A 23 -0.39 -2.89 4.12
CA ALA A 23 -1.24 -4.06 3.96
C ALA A 23 -0.53 -5.11 3.11
N TYR A 24 -0.63 -6.39 3.50
CA TYR A 24 -0.25 -7.50 2.65
C TYR A 24 -1.36 -7.83 1.66
N SER A 25 -1.00 -8.32 0.46
CA SER A 25 -1.97 -8.98 -0.41
C SER A 25 -2.51 -10.25 0.28
N PRO A 26 -3.73 -10.69 -0.06
CA PRO A 26 -4.29 -11.96 0.42
C PRO A 26 -3.35 -13.16 0.26
N GLU A 27 -2.62 -13.23 -0.86
CA GLU A 27 -1.65 -14.29 -1.16
C GLU A 27 -0.29 -14.11 -0.44
N GLY A 28 -0.07 -12.95 0.19
CA GLY A 28 1.15 -12.65 0.95
C GLY A 28 2.40 -12.38 0.10
N ASP A 29 2.26 -12.33 -1.23
CA ASP A 29 3.34 -12.10 -2.18
C ASP A 29 3.69 -10.62 -2.37
N MET A 30 2.77 -9.72 -2.01
CA MET A 30 2.92 -8.28 -2.10
C MET A 30 2.65 -7.58 -0.77
N VAL A 31 3.30 -6.44 -0.56
CA VAL A 31 2.99 -5.51 0.52
C VAL A 31 2.84 -4.10 -0.05
N ALA A 32 1.68 -3.49 0.18
CA ALA A 32 1.41 -2.10 -0.13
C ALA A 32 1.72 -1.24 1.09
N ILE A 33 2.39 -0.11 0.88
CA ILE A 33 2.84 0.81 1.93
C ILE A 33 2.42 2.22 1.54
N GLY A 34 1.58 2.83 2.37
CA GLY A 34 1.15 4.22 2.22
C GLY A 34 2.02 5.17 3.03
N MET A 35 2.38 6.32 2.45
CA MET A 35 3.32 7.30 3.04
C MET A 35 2.65 8.64 3.38
N LYS A 36 3.33 9.41 4.24
CA LYS A 36 2.84 10.74 4.68
C LYS A 36 2.79 11.79 3.57
N ASN A 37 3.51 11.60 2.47
CA ASN A 37 3.53 12.53 1.35
C ASN A 37 2.42 12.27 0.30
N GLY A 38 1.58 11.24 0.51
CA GLY A 38 0.54 10.82 -0.44
C GLY A 38 0.98 9.82 -1.49
N GLU A 39 2.24 9.38 -1.46
CA GLU A 39 2.73 8.28 -2.29
C GLU A 39 2.42 6.94 -1.62
N PHE A 40 2.09 5.93 -2.42
CA PHE A 40 2.15 4.54 -2.00
C PHE A 40 3.04 3.72 -2.92
N ILE A 41 3.55 2.64 -2.36
CA ILE A 41 4.45 1.71 -3.02
C ILE A 41 3.99 0.28 -2.76
N ILE A 42 4.08 -0.56 -3.78
CA ILE A 42 3.87 -2.01 -3.66
C ILE A 42 5.22 -2.68 -3.84
N LEU A 43 5.60 -3.51 -2.88
CA LEU A 43 6.82 -4.31 -2.92
C LEU A 43 6.48 -5.79 -3.07
N LEU A 44 7.32 -6.53 -3.81
CA LEU A 44 7.32 -7.98 -3.77
C LEU A 44 7.95 -8.45 -2.46
N VAL A 45 7.21 -9.21 -1.66
CA VAL A 45 7.62 -9.58 -0.29
C VAL A 45 8.92 -10.38 -0.28
N ALA A 46 9.08 -11.33 -1.21
CA ALA A 46 10.26 -12.19 -1.28
C ALA A 46 11.58 -11.43 -1.56
N SER A 47 11.52 -10.28 -2.23
CA SER A 47 12.73 -9.56 -2.68
C SER A 47 12.83 -8.12 -2.20
N LEU A 48 11.77 -7.57 -1.59
CA LEU A 48 11.58 -6.14 -1.32
C LEU A 48 11.80 -5.23 -2.55
N LYS A 49 11.72 -5.79 -3.77
CA LYS A 49 11.77 -5.00 -5.00
C LYS A 49 10.45 -4.27 -5.18
N ILE A 50 10.56 -3.05 -5.72
CA ILE A 50 9.40 -2.25 -6.10
C ILE A 50 8.69 -2.94 -7.25
N TRP A 51 7.47 -3.38 -7.00
CA TRP A 51 6.56 -3.82 -8.04
C TRP A 51 5.97 -2.60 -8.75
N GLY A 52 5.40 -1.66 -7.99
CA GLY A 52 4.83 -0.42 -8.52
C GLY A 52 4.83 0.70 -7.47
N LYS A 53 4.74 1.94 -7.92
CA LYS A 53 4.58 3.11 -7.04
C LYS A 53 3.72 4.18 -7.70
N LYS A 54 2.98 4.94 -6.90
CA LYS A 54 2.08 5.98 -7.41
C LYS A 54 1.89 7.08 -6.37
N ARG A 55 1.71 8.31 -6.86
CA ARG A 55 1.41 9.48 -6.03
C ARG A 55 0.42 10.39 -6.76
N ASP A 56 -0.86 10.04 -6.68
CA ASP A 56 -1.93 10.88 -7.24
C ASP A 56 -2.43 11.93 -6.25
N ARG A 57 -2.08 11.80 -4.97
CA ARG A 57 -2.48 12.69 -3.88
C ARG A 57 -1.26 13.32 -3.20
N ARG A 58 -1.47 14.45 -2.54
CA ARG A 58 -0.42 15.16 -1.78
C ARG A 58 -0.59 15.01 -0.28
N SER A 59 -1.78 14.64 0.18
CA SER A 59 -2.09 14.40 1.59
C SER A 59 -1.63 13.03 2.09
N PRO A 60 -1.42 12.87 3.42
CA PRO A 60 -1.04 11.58 4.00
C PRO A 60 -2.04 10.48 3.67
N ILE A 61 -1.52 9.30 3.33
CA ILE A 61 -2.30 8.07 3.23
C ILE A 61 -2.56 7.56 4.65
N GLN A 62 -3.84 7.43 4.99
CA GLN A 62 -4.30 7.00 6.30
C GLN A 62 -4.56 5.49 6.33
N ASP A 63 -5.09 4.94 5.24
CA ASP A 63 -5.30 3.49 5.13
C ASP A 63 -5.09 2.97 3.71
N ILE A 64 -4.74 1.69 3.61
CA ILE A 64 -4.51 0.99 2.34
C ILE A 64 -4.95 -0.47 2.46
N ARG A 65 -5.73 -0.98 1.50
CA ARG A 65 -6.23 -2.37 1.53
C ARG A 65 -6.30 -2.97 0.14
N PHE A 66 -5.81 -4.21 0.02
CA PHE A 66 -6.07 -5.03 -1.14
C PHE A 66 -7.51 -5.55 -1.11
N SER A 67 -8.11 -5.73 -2.29
CA SER A 67 -9.32 -6.54 -2.40
C SER A 67 -9.02 -8.01 -2.10
N PRO A 68 -10.01 -8.81 -1.65
CA PRO A 68 -9.82 -10.23 -1.35
C PRO A 68 -9.30 -11.08 -2.53
N ASN A 69 -9.54 -10.62 -3.76
CA ASN A 69 -9.07 -11.28 -4.98
C ASN A 69 -7.76 -10.67 -5.54
N SER A 70 -7.07 -9.82 -4.78
CA SER A 70 -5.82 -9.15 -5.15
C SER A 70 -5.87 -8.30 -6.43
N ARG A 71 -7.06 -8.04 -6.97
CA ARG A 71 -7.23 -7.30 -8.23
C ARG A 71 -7.21 -5.79 -8.04
N TYR A 72 -7.68 -5.32 -6.89
CA TYR A 72 -7.83 -3.91 -6.61
C TYR A 72 -7.08 -3.50 -5.35
N LEU A 73 -6.71 -2.22 -5.30
CA LEU A 73 -6.14 -1.59 -4.13
C LEU A 73 -6.96 -0.33 -3.80
N ALA A 74 -7.50 -0.26 -2.59
CA ALA A 74 -8.12 0.93 -2.05
C ALA A 74 -7.10 1.74 -1.25
N VAL A 75 -7.02 3.05 -1.50
CA VAL A 75 -6.06 3.97 -0.88
C VAL A 75 -6.85 5.15 -0.30
N GLY A 76 -6.93 5.20 1.03
CA GLY A 76 -7.61 6.26 1.78
C GLY A 76 -6.65 7.38 2.16
N SER A 77 -6.97 8.60 1.74
CA SER A 77 -6.18 9.79 2.04
C SER A 77 -6.88 10.71 3.04
N THR A 78 -6.15 11.67 3.62
CA THR A 78 -6.73 12.67 4.52
C THR A 78 -7.64 13.68 3.79
N GLU A 79 -7.65 13.69 2.46
CA GLU A 79 -8.52 14.55 1.62
C GLU A 79 -9.99 14.08 1.55
N SER A 80 -10.46 13.30 2.54
CA SER A 80 -11.83 12.73 2.56
C SER A 80 -12.16 11.94 1.28
N ALA A 81 -11.15 11.26 0.74
CA ALA A 81 -11.23 10.53 -0.52
C ALA A 81 -10.56 9.15 -0.41
N VAL A 82 -11.18 8.16 -1.05
CA VAL A 82 -10.65 6.81 -1.24
C VAL A 82 -10.49 6.55 -2.73
N ASP A 83 -9.25 6.41 -3.19
CA ASP A 83 -8.92 6.08 -4.58
C ASP A 83 -8.84 4.55 -4.76
N PHE A 84 -9.35 4.04 -5.88
CA PHE A 84 -9.27 2.63 -6.24
C PHE A 84 -8.36 2.43 -7.44
N TYR A 85 -7.47 1.46 -7.35
CA TYR A 85 -6.48 1.12 -8.37
C TYR A 85 -6.69 -0.30 -8.88
N ASP A 86 -6.58 -0.50 -10.19
CA ASP A 86 -6.55 -1.84 -10.81
C ASP A 86 -5.11 -2.35 -10.92
N LEU A 87 -4.86 -3.55 -10.41
CA LEU A 87 -3.56 -4.23 -10.41
C LEU A 87 -3.41 -5.24 -11.57
N THR A 88 -4.49 -5.52 -12.32
CA THR A 88 -4.54 -6.55 -13.39
C THR A 88 -3.53 -6.28 -14.50
N TYR A 89 -3.35 -5.00 -14.86
CA TYR A 89 -2.54 -4.61 -16.01
C TYR A 89 -1.07 -4.38 -15.67
N GLY A 90 -0.67 -4.68 -14.43
CA GLY A 90 0.71 -4.55 -13.97
C GLY A 90 0.99 -3.25 -13.20
N PRO A 91 2.26 -2.82 -13.15
CA PRO A 91 2.76 -1.87 -12.16
C PRO A 91 2.37 -0.40 -12.41
N GLN A 92 1.60 -0.12 -13.46
CA GLN A 92 1.17 1.24 -13.83
C GLN A 92 0.18 1.85 -12.83
N LEU A 93 -0.50 1.00 -12.04
CA LEU A 93 -1.39 1.41 -10.96
C LEU A 93 -2.40 2.45 -11.47
N ASN A 94 -3.26 2.02 -12.38
CA ASN A 94 -4.27 2.90 -12.97
C ASN A 94 -5.38 3.13 -11.95
N ARG A 95 -5.61 4.39 -11.60
CA ARG A 95 -6.76 4.77 -10.76
C ARG A 95 -8.03 4.61 -11.59
N ILE A 96 -8.92 3.72 -11.17
CA ILE A 96 -10.16 3.40 -11.87
C ILE A 96 -11.37 4.10 -11.28
N ASN A 97 -11.32 4.49 -10.01
CA ASN A 97 -12.41 5.21 -9.37
C ASN A 97 -11.91 5.98 -8.14
N CYS A 98 -12.74 6.88 -7.63
CA CYS A 98 -12.52 7.54 -6.35
C CYS A 98 -13.87 7.83 -5.68
N CYS A 99 -13.98 7.47 -4.41
CA CYS A 99 -15.04 7.97 -3.55
C CYS A 99 -14.54 9.29 -2.93
N ARG A 100 -15.35 10.34 -2.95
CA ARG A 100 -15.01 11.69 -2.47
C ARG A 100 -16.16 12.25 -1.63
N ASP A 101 -15.88 13.34 -0.94
CA ASP A 101 -16.84 14.06 -0.10
C ASP A 101 -17.40 13.20 1.04
N ILE A 102 -16.56 12.27 1.55
CA ILE A 102 -16.88 11.44 2.70
C ILE A 102 -16.87 12.34 3.94
N PRO A 103 -18.00 12.56 4.63
CA PRO A 103 -18.04 13.42 5.79
C PRO A 103 -17.09 12.89 6.87
N ALA A 104 -16.23 13.75 7.41
CA ALA A 104 -15.50 13.42 8.64
C ALA A 104 -16.53 13.43 9.78
N SER A 105 -16.70 12.29 10.44
CA SER A 105 -17.52 12.15 11.65
C SER A 105 -16.94 12.92 12.83
#